data_AF-A0A9W7DT74-F1
#
_entry.id   AF-A0A9W7DT74-F1
#
_cell.length_a   1.000
_cell.length_b   1.000
_cell.length_c   1.000
_cell.angle_alpha   90.00
_cell.angle_beta   90.00
_cell.angle_gamma   90.00
#
_symmetry.space_group_name_H-M   'P 1'
#
loop_
_entity.id
_entity.type
_entity.pdbx_description
1 polymer ?
#
loop_
_entity_poly.entity_id
_entity_poly.type
_entity_poly.pdbx_seq_one_letter_code
_entity_poly.pdbx_strand_id
1 'polypeptide(L)'
;MNPLSSDPDIIAERLTATEVEIQRGSLATSIDKTDWFPLLIEGGSHRSTTETRALFDLVGKDMIAKMTTKFYQLAFADPHLDKFIRSHNDPHGERFANWISEKLGNDTSWSEERARRPRHEVELADGRSTVVHDRSSAHGAAWHSVKREPEKVGRHFKLDDARVWMRLHFLAMREVGIVEKSPQFAEYYVRFIGHFVKVYEGRAPMFAREAFRWGADEENVKAYVGNGRIFNEIIDKPFTSHLAMLPTEEAEDVIWPYYDTHKDLIEARGAGAGW
;
A
#
# COMPACT_ATOMS: atom_id res chain seq x y z
N MET A 1 0.02 -7.85 22.46
CA MET A 1 0.07 -6.43 22.03
C MET A 1 -0.64 -6.32 20.70
N ASN A 2 -1.51 -5.33 20.51
CA ASN A 2 -2.11 -5.06 19.21
C ASN A 2 -1.05 -4.32 18.35
N PRO A 3 -0.50 -4.92 17.28
CA PRO A 3 0.58 -4.32 16.50
C PRO A 3 0.17 -2.98 15.85
N LEU A 4 -1.13 -2.78 15.58
CA LEU A 4 -1.66 -1.48 15.12
C LEU A 4 -1.65 -0.43 16.22
N SER A 5 -1.77 -0.80 17.50
CA SER A 5 -1.81 0.18 18.60
C SER A 5 -0.44 0.80 18.94
N SER A 6 0.65 0.16 18.48
CA SER A 6 2.03 0.61 18.63
C SER A 6 2.61 1.17 17.33
N ASP A 7 1.82 1.23 16.27
CA ASP A 7 2.24 1.77 14.98
C ASP A 7 2.50 3.28 15.11
N PRO A 8 3.73 3.76 14.82
CA PRO A 8 4.07 5.16 14.93
C PRO A 8 3.21 6.08 14.07
N ASP A 9 2.64 5.60 12.96
CA ASP A 9 1.64 6.33 12.19
C ASP A 9 0.32 6.44 12.93
N ILE A 10 -0.16 5.38 13.61
CA ILE A 10 -1.36 5.47 14.46
C ILE A 10 -1.11 6.37 15.68
N ILE A 11 0.12 6.38 16.20
CA ILE A 11 0.52 7.24 17.31
C ILE A 11 0.62 8.70 16.82
N ALA A 12 1.25 8.95 15.67
CA ALA A 12 1.31 10.27 15.05
C ALA A 12 -0.10 10.76 14.68
N GLU A 13 -0.96 9.91 14.11
CA GLU A 13 -2.37 10.20 13.79
C GLU A 13 -3.22 10.54 15.03
N ARG A 14 -2.80 10.12 16.24
CA ARG A 14 -3.42 10.51 17.52
C ARG A 14 -2.89 11.84 18.06
N LEU A 15 -1.69 12.25 17.66
CA LEU A 15 -1.01 13.44 18.13
C LEU A 15 -1.22 14.67 17.21
N THR A 16 -1.53 14.46 15.93
CA THR A 16 -1.69 15.52 14.90
C THR A 16 -3.01 16.30 14.95
N ALA A 17 -3.66 16.41 16.12
CA ALA A 17 -4.79 17.33 16.32
C ALA A 17 -4.34 18.80 16.52
N THR A 18 -3.04 19.08 16.49
CA THR A 18 -2.48 20.42 16.69
C THR A 18 -1.19 20.54 15.88
N GLU A 19 -1.11 21.59 15.06
CA GLU A 19 -0.02 21.94 14.11
C GLU A 19 -0.10 21.15 12.80
N VAL A 20 -0.21 21.76 11.61
CA VAL A 20 0.77 22.66 11.00
C VAL A 20 0.11 23.53 9.91
N GLU A 21 0.48 24.81 9.87
CA GLU A 21 0.29 25.72 8.74
C GLU A 21 1.65 25.99 8.04
N ILE A 22 1.62 26.33 6.74
CA ILE A 22 2.69 26.94 5.90
C ILE A 22 3.67 25.91 5.29
N GLN A 23 3.89 25.80 3.97
CA GLN A 23 4.24 26.83 2.98
C GLN A 23 3.90 26.33 1.55
N ARG A 24 3.17 27.13 0.76
CA ARG A 24 2.94 26.91 -0.68
C ARG A 24 4.04 27.60 -1.47
N GLY A 25 4.93 26.83 -2.08
CA GLY A 25 5.92 27.31 -3.03
C GLY A 25 6.12 26.27 -4.12
N SER A 26 5.68 26.57 -5.34
CA SER A 26 5.97 25.77 -6.51
C SER A 26 7.43 26.02 -6.89
N LEU A 27 8.27 25.03 -6.64
CA LEU A 27 9.56 24.91 -7.31
C LEU A 27 9.44 23.70 -8.23
N ALA A 28 9.14 23.97 -9.50
CA ALA A 28 9.28 22.98 -10.55
C ALA A 28 10.78 22.70 -10.75
N THR A 29 11.34 21.84 -9.91
CA THR A 29 12.64 21.24 -10.17
C THR A 29 12.46 20.31 -11.38
N SER A 30 13.33 20.42 -12.39
CA SER A 30 13.30 19.47 -13.51
C SER A 30 13.75 18.09 -13.00
N ILE A 31 12.80 17.18 -12.80
CA ILE A 31 13.08 15.78 -12.45
C ILE A 31 13.54 15.06 -13.73
N ASP A 32 14.78 14.58 -13.73
CA ASP A 32 15.31 13.69 -14.77
C ASP A 32 14.81 12.26 -14.54
N LYS A 33 14.72 11.47 -15.61
CA LYS A 33 14.33 10.08 -15.54
C LYS A 33 15.29 9.20 -14.73
N THR A 34 16.53 9.64 -14.56
CA THR A 34 17.57 8.95 -13.78
C THR A 34 17.64 9.39 -12.33
N ASP A 35 16.81 10.36 -11.91
CA ASP A 35 16.84 10.86 -10.54
C ASP A 35 16.40 9.78 -9.55
N TRP A 36 17.10 9.74 -8.43
CA TRP A 36 16.84 8.83 -7.33
C TRP A 36 16.38 9.59 -6.09
N PHE A 37 15.33 9.05 -5.45
CA PHE A 37 14.71 9.67 -4.28
C PHE A 37 14.73 8.66 -3.12
N PRO A 38 15.48 8.89 -2.03
CA PRO A 38 15.45 8.01 -0.87
C PRO A 38 14.11 8.09 -0.12
N LEU A 39 13.72 7.00 0.57
CA LEU A 39 12.60 7.04 1.51
C LEU A 39 13.07 7.59 2.84
N LEU A 40 12.66 8.81 3.18
CA LEU A 40 12.93 9.39 4.49
C LEU A 40 11.91 8.85 5.51
N ILE A 41 12.40 8.03 6.46
CA ILE A 41 11.60 7.50 7.56
C ILE A 41 12.08 8.11 8.86
N GLU A 42 11.21 8.85 9.54
CA GLU A 42 11.48 9.47 10.84
C GLU A 42 10.43 9.02 11.86
N GLY A 43 10.88 8.58 13.03
CA GLY A 43 9.98 8.06 14.06
C GLY A 43 9.17 6.84 13.61
N GLY A 44 9.56 6.16 12.52
CA GLY A 44 8.83 5.03 11.94
C GLY A 44 7.69 5.41 10.99
N SER A 45 7.57 6.69 10.62
CA SER A 45 6.65 7.19 9.60
C SER A 45 7.43 7.79 8.42
N HIS A 46 6.82 7.82 7.24
CA HIS A 46 7.34 8.55 6.10
C HIS A 46 7.24 10.07 6.31
N ARG A 47 8.33 10.78 5.94
CA ARG A 47 8.39 12.23 5.88
C ARG A 47 8.65 12.67 4.45
N SER A 48 7.77 13.50 3.89
CA SER A 48 7.96 14.05 2.55
C SER A 48 9.02 15.15 2.53
N THR A 49 9.81 15.20 1.46
CA THR A 49 10.76 16.29 1.17
C THR A 49 10.21 17.17 0.04
N THR A 50 10.90 18.25 -0.31
CA THR A 50 10.52 19.07 -1.47
C THR A 50 10.58 18.26 -2.76
N GLU A 51 11.59 17.41 -2.90
CA GLU A 51 11.84 16.57 -4.06
C GLU A 51 10.78 15.47 -4.21
N THR A 52 10.44 14.77 -3.12
CA THR A 52 9.43 13.70 -3.18
C THR A 52 8.01 14.26 -3.37
N ARG A 53 7.75 15.50 -2.92
CA ARG A 53 6.50 16.21 -3.23
C ARG A 53 6.43 16.60 -4.70
N ALA A 54 7.51 17.11 -5.28
CA ALA A 54 7.58 17.37 -6.72
C ALA A 54 7.36 16.09 -7.54
N LEU A 55 7.86 14.94 -7.07
CA LEU A 55 7.61 13.64 -7.68
C LEU A 55 6.12 13.25 -7.64
N PHE A 56 5.42 13.50 -6.52
CA PHE A 56 3.98 13.32 -6.42
C PHE A 56 3.21 14.26 -7.37
N ASP A 57 3.63 15.52 -7.49
CA ASP A 57 2.99 16.52 -8.36
C ASP A 57 3.01 16.13 -9.85
N LEU A 58 4.03 15.38 -10.30
CA LEU A 58 4.07 14.84 -11.66
C LEU A 58 2.86 13.95 -11.96
N VAL A 59 2.45 13.14 -10.98
CA VAL A 59 1.34 12.19 -11.11
C VAL A 59 0.01 12.89 -10.80
N GLY A 60 -0.02 13.61 -9.68
CA GLY A 60 -1.16 14.38 -9.19
C GLY A 60 -2.21 13.54 -8.47
N LYS A 61 -2.92 14.18 -7.53
CA LYS A 61 -3.96 13.55 -6.70
C LYS A 61 -5.06 12.85 -7.50
N ASP A 62 -5.48 13.42 -8.64
CA ASP A 62 -6.52 12.84 -9.48
C ASP A 62 -6.12 11.46 -10.02
N MET A 63 -4.84 11.27 -10.35
CA MET A 63 -4.36 9.99 -10.87
C MET A 63 -4.19 8.96 -9.74
N ILE A 64 -3.81 9.41 -8.55
CA ILE A 64 -3.84 8.58 -7.34
C ILE A 64 -5.27 8.16 -7.00
N ALA A 65 -6.26 9.05 -7.09
CA ALA A 65 -7.67 8.72 -6.89
C ALA A 65 -8.19 7.70 -7.91
N LYS A 66 -7.79 7.82 -9.18
CA LYS A 66 -8.06 6.80 -10.21
C LYS A 66 -7.44 5.46 -9.84
N MET A 67 -6.16 5.45 -9.46
CA MET A 67 -5.44 4.23 -9.06
C MET A 67 -6.10 3.54 -7.88
N THR A 68 -6.37 4.24 -6.78
CA THR A 68 -6.96 3.62 -5.58
C THR A 68 -8.39 3.17 -5.83
N THR A 69 -9.17 3.90 -6.63
CA THR A 69 -10.50 3.45 -7.07
C THR A 69 -10.39 2.16 -7.87
N LYS A 70 -9.45 2.09 -8.82
CA LYS A 70 -9.20 0.90 -9.62
C LYS A 70 -8.72 -0.29 -8.78
N PHE A 71 -7.86 -0.04 -7.80
CA PHE A 71 -7.43 -1.05 -6.83
C PHE A 71 -8.62 -1.66 -6.10
N TYR A 72 -9.54 -0.85 -5.57
CA TYR A 72 -10.72 -1.37 -4.89
C TYR A 72 -11.68 -2.09 -5.83
N GLN A 73 -11.81 -1.68 -7.10
CA GLN A 73 -12.56 -2.45 -8.10
C GLN A 73 -11.97 -3.86 -8.30
N LEU A 74 -10.64 -3.97 -8.36
CA LEU A 74 -9.95 -5.25 -8.43
C LEU A 74 -10.17 -6.06 -7.13
N ALA A 75 -10.01 -5.43 -5.97
CA ALA A 75 -10.16 -6.08 -4.68
C ALA A 75 -11.60 -6.55 -4.39
N PHE A 76 -12.63 -5.83 -4.86
CA PHE A 76 -14.03 -6.29 -4.77
C PHE A 76 -14.29 -7.50 -5.66
N ALA A 77 -13.58 -7.60 -6.78
CA ALA A 77 -13.70 -8.72 -7.72
C ALA A 77 -12.85 -9.94 -7.31
N ASP A 78 -11.93 -9.77 -6.36
CA ASP A 78 -11.07 -10.80 -5.81
C ASP A 78 -11.76 -11.49 -4.61
N PRO A 79 -12.13 -12.78 -4.69
CA PRO A 79 -12.87 -13.45 -3.61
C PRO A 79 -12.09 -13.59 -2.30
N HIS A 80 -10.76 -13.43 -2.32
CA HIS A 80 -9.94 -13.49 -1.13
C HIS A 80 -9.92 -12.14 -0.40
N LEU A 81 -9.66 -11.04 -1.11
CA LEU A 81 -9.66 -9.71 -0.49
C LEU A 81 -11.05 -9.17 -0.16
N ASP A 82 -12.08 -9.50 -0.92
CA ASP A 82 -13.44 -9.01 -0.67
C ASP A 82 -13.95 -9.37 0.73
N LYS A 83 -13.46 -10.47 1.30
CA LYS A 83 -13.79 -10.92 2.66
C LYS A 83 -13.38 -9.91 3.73
N PHE A 84 -12.37 -9.08 3.46
CA PHE A 84 -11.93 -8.01 4.37
C PHE A 84 -12.67 -6.69 4.15
N ILE A 85 -13.46 -6.58 3.08
CA ILE A 85 -14.12 -5.35 2.67
C ILE A 85 -15.59 -5.43 3.10
N ARG A 86 -15.96 -4.64 4.10
CA ARG A 86 -17.31 -4.65 4.66
C ARG A 86 -18.40 -4.24 3.65
N SER A 87 -18.19 -3.14 2.94
CA SER A 87 -19.18 -2.49 2.09
C SER A 87 -18.52 -1.99 0.82
N HIS A 88 -19.09 -2.28 -0.35
CA HIS A 88 -18.61 -1.73 -1.63
C HIS A 88 -19.03 -0.27 -1.84
N ASN A 89 -20.00 0.22 -1.06
CA ASN A 89 -20.52 1.58 -1.17
C ASN A 89 -19.71 2.61 -0.35
N ASP A 90 -18.78 2.14 0.49
CA ASP A 90 -17.89 3.04 1.22
C ASP A 90 -16.90 3.69 0.24
N PRO A 91 -16.52 4.97 0.43
CA PRO A 91 -15.60 5.69 -0.46
C PRO A 91 -14.14 5.28 -0.22
N HIS A 92 -13.84 3.98 -0.35
CA HIS A 92 -12.53 3.41 -0.01
C HIS A 92 -11.40 3.99 -0.86
N GLY A 93 -11.61 4.08 -2.18
CA GLY A 93 -10.63 4.64 -3.11
C GLY A 93 -10.28 6.10 -2.77
N GLU A 94 -11.30 6.93 -2.53
CA GLU A 94 -11.12 8.33 -2.16
C GLU A 94 -10.38 8.47 -0.83
N ARG A 95 -10.79 7.72 0.20
CA ARG A 95 -10.13 7.72 1.51
C ARG A 95 -8.66 7.35 1.40
N PHE A 96 -8.36 6.31 0.63
CA PHE A 96 -6.97 5.88 0.44
C PHE A 96 -6.17 6.92 -0.37
N ALA A 97 -6.77 7.55 -1.38
CA ALA A 97 -6.11 8.60 -2.14
C ALA A 97 -5.81 9.84 -1.29
N ASN A 98 -6.74 10.24 -0.42
CA ASN A 98 -6.51 11.32 0.53
C ASN A 98 -5.35 10.99 1.47
N TRP A 99 -5.27 9.75 1.97
CA TRP A 99 -4.16 9.32 2.82
C TRP A 99 -2.81 9.35 2.08
N ILE A 100 -2.75 8.85 0.84
CA ILE A 100 -1.52 8.91 0.01
C ILE A 100 -1.15 10.37 -0.26
N SER A 101 -2.12 11.23 -0.57
CA SER A 101 -1.88 12.64 -0.89
C SER A 101 -1.38 13.44 0.31
N GLU A 102 -1.87 13.14 1.51
CA GLU A 102 -1.36 13.73 2.75
C GLU A 102 0.05 13.23 3.08
N LYS A 103 0.36 11.95 2.83
CA LYS A 103 1.70 11.38 3.07
C LYS A 103 2.76 11.85 2.08
N LEU A 104 2.43 11.87 0.79
CA LEU A 104 3.40 12.14 -0.28
C LEU A 104 3.38 13.58 -0.77
N GLY A 105 2.21 14.23 -0.68
CA GLY A 105 1.98 15.59 -1.15
C GLY A 105 2.10 16.62 -0.04
N ASN A 106 1.30 17.69 -0.17
CA ASN A 106 1.29 18.83 0.74
C ASN A 106 -0.15 19.27 1.06
N ASP A 107 -1.01 18.29 1.38
CA ASP A 107 -2.42 18.55 1.74
C ASP A 107 -2.81 17.86 3.06
N THR A 108 -3.98 18.26 3.60
CA THR A 108 -4.56 17.79 4.87
C THR A 108 -5.85 17.01 4.66
N SER A 109 -6.07 16.50 3.45
CA SER A 109 -7.38 15.97 3.04
C SER A 109 -7.81 14.75 3.86
N TRP A 110 -6.86 13.91 4.25
CA TRP A 110 -7.15 12.73 5.05
C TRP A 110 -7.53 13.10 6.48
N SER A 111 -6.73 13.95 7.11
CA SER A 111 -6.97 14.41 8.47
C SER A 111 -8.30 15.16 8.60
N GLU A 112 -8.61 16.04 7.65
CA GLU A 112 -9.87 16.80 7.64
C GLU A 112 -11.10 15.93 7.36
N GLU A 113 -11.04 15.01 6.38
CA GLU A 113 -12.16 14.11 6.10
C GLU A 113 -12.39 13.16 7.28
N ARG A 114 -11.33 12.57 7.84
CA ARG A 114 -11.42 11.69 9.02
C ARG A 114 -12.07 12.38 10.21
N ALA A 115 -11.72 13.64 10.50
CA ALA A 115 -12.28 14.39 11.62
C ALA A 115 -13.80 14.60 11.50
N ARG A 116 -14.32 14.67 10.27
CA ARG A 116 -15.76 14.85 9.98
C ARG A 116 -16.49 13.54 9.69
N ARG A 117 -15.77 12.42 9.59
CA ARG A 117 -16.33 11.13 9.16
C ARG A 117 -17.37 10.65 10.16
N PRO A 118 -18.58 10.27 9.71
CA PRO A 118 -19.58 9.72 10.60
C PRO A 118 -19.07 8.42 11.24
N ARG A 119 -19.40 8.25 12.52
CA ARG A 119 -19.15 7.02 13.26
C ARG A 119 -20.24 6.01 12.90
N HIS A 120 -19.85 4.87 12.34
CA HIS A 120 -20.78 3.82 11.96
C HIS A 120 -20.59 2.60 12.84
N GLU A 121 -21.67 2.15 13.47
CA GLU A 121 -21.69 0.86 14.15
C GLU A 121 -21.77 -0.26 13.10
N VAL A 122 -20.95 -1.29 13.28
CA VAL A 122 -20.88 -2.45 12.40
C VAL A 122 -20.93 -3.71 13.23
N GLU A 123 -21.65 -4.72 12.74
CA GLU A 123 -21.69 -6.05 13.33
C GLU A 123 -20.44 -6.85 12.93
N LEU A 124 -19.92 -7.61 13.88
CA LEU A 124 -18.79 -8.51 13.73
C LEU A 124 -19.27 -9.96 13.67
N ALA A 125 -18.45 -10.86 13.13
CA ALA A 125 -18.77 -12.28 12.95
C ALA A 125 -19.12 -13.03 14.25
N ASP A 126 -18.75 -12.51 15.42
CA ASP A 126 -19.07 -13.09 16.73
C ASP A 126 -20.31 -12.48 17.38
N GLY A 127 -21.10 -11.70 16.63
CA GLY A 127 -22.33 -11.04 17.09
C GLY A 127 -22.11 -9.79 17.94
N ARG A 128 -20.86 -9.38 18.17
CA ARG A 128 -20.56 -8.07 18.78
C ARG A 128 -20.68 -6.95 17.75
N SER A 129 -20.78 -5.71 18.22
CA SER A 129 -20.66 -4.52 17.38
C SER A 129 -19.40 -3.72 17.69
N THR A 130 -18.94 -2.94 16.72
CA THR A 130 -17.86 -1.96 16.89
C THR A 130 -18.13 -0.68 16.10
N VAL A 131 -17.48 0.42 16.48
CA VAL A 131 -17.60 1.70 15.78
C VAL A 131 -16.41 1.90 14.84
N VAL A 132 -16.67 1.94 13.54
CA VAL A 132 -15.68 2.22 12.50
C VAL A 132 -15.68 3.71 12.18
N HIS A 133 -14.50 4.33 12.26
CA HIS A 133 -14.32 5.74 11.94
C HIS A 133 -12.89 6.09 11.49
N ASP A 134 -11.89 5.30 11.87
CA ASP A 134 -10.48 5.50 11.52
C ASP A 134 -9.86 4.22 10.92
N ARG A 135 -8.56 4.29 10.57
CA ARG A 135 -7.83 3.16 10.00
C ARG A 135 -7.83 1.95 10.94
N SER A 136 -7.54 2.15 12.23
CA SER A 136 -7.41 1.06 13.20
C SER A 136 -8.73 0.32 13.42
N SER A 137 -9.82 1.05 13.64
CA SER A 137 -11.16 0.48 13.80
C SER A 137 -11.63 -0.21 12.53
N ALA A 138 -11.33 0.33 11.35
CA ALA A 138 -11.63 -0.31 10.07
C ALA A 138 -10.90 -1.66 9.90
N HIS A 139 -9.60 -1.72 10.19
CA HIS A 139 -8.84 -2.97 10.10
C HIS A 139 -9.25 -3.98 11.18
N GLY A 140 -9.54 -3.52 12.39
CA GLY A 140 -10.09 -4.36 13.45
C GLY A 140 -11.43 -4.99 13.06
N ALA A 141 -12.32 -4.22 12.43
CA ALA A 141 -13.58 -4.73 11.86
C ALA A 141 -13.33 -5.70 10.70
N ALA A 142 -12.38 -5.42 9.80
CA ALA A 142 -12.03 -6.30 8.70
C ALA A 142 -11.54 -7.68 9.17
N TRP A 143 -10.73 -7.73 10.24
CA TRP A 143 -10.28 -8.99 10.82
C TRP A 143 -11.42 -9.84 11.37
N HIS A 144 -12.49 -9.21 11.85
CA HIS A 144 -13.69 -9.85 12.39
C HIS A 144 -14.88 -9.80 11.42
N SER A 145 -14.60 -9.61 10.12
CA SER A 145 -15.65 -9.52 9.10
C SER A 145 -16.51 -10.77 9.05
N VAL A 146 -17.82 -10.57 8.95
CA VAL A 146 -18.84 -11.62 8.77
C VAL A 146 -18.67 -12.44 7.48
N LYS A 147 -17.89 -11.92 6.52
CA LYS A 147 -17.59 -12.60 5.25
C LYS A 147 -16.47 -13.64 5.37
N ARG A 148 -15.73 -13.66 6.49
CA ARG A 148 -14.58 -14.56 6.67
C ARG A 148 -15.04 -15.94 7.13
N GLU A 149 -14.22 -16.94 6.81
CA GLU A 149 -14.39 -18.29 7.32
C GLU A 149 -14.33 -18.28 8.86
N PRO A 150 -15.21 -19.02 9.57
CA PRO A 150 -15.30 -18.98 11.03
C PRO A 150 -13.96 -19.19 11.74
N GLU A 151 -13.12 -20.08 11.23
CA GLU A 151 -11.80 -20.38 11.76
C GLU A 151 -10.75 -19.28 11.49
N LYS A 152 -10.99 -18.39 10.52
CA LYS A 152 -10.12 -17.26 10.16
C LYS A 152 -10.55 -15.94 10.84
N VAL A 153 -11.76 -15.86 11.39
CA VAL A 153 -12.25 -14.67 12.14
C VAL A 153 -11.28 -14.27 13.26
N GLY A 154 -11.00 -12.98 13.38
CA GLY A 154 -10.10 -12.39 14.37
C GLY A 154 -8.60 -12.53 14.03
N ARG A 155 -8.22 -13.34 13.05
CA ARG A 155 -6.83 -13.41 12.59
C ARG A 155 -6.46 -12.12 11.86
N HIS A 156 -5.30 -11.56 12.18
CA HIS A 156 -4.78 -10.40 11.44
C HIS A 156 -4.45 -10.76 10.00
N PHE A 157 -4.29 -9.73 9.16
CA PHE A 157 -3.75 -9.81 7.81
C PHE A 157 -2.43 -10.62 7.81
N LYS A 158 -2.32 -11.59 6.92
CA LYS A 158 -1.18 -12.50 6.77
C LYS A 158 -0.41 -12.21 5.50
N LEU A 159 0.64 -12.99 5.28
CA LEU A 159 1.57 -12.76 4.18
C LEU A 159 0.91 -12.95 2.82
N ASP A 160 0.06 -13.95 2.67
CA ASP A 160 -0.74 -14.15 1.47
C ASP A 160 -1.69 -12.98 1.24
N ASP A 161 -2.44 -12.55 2.26
CA ASP A 161 -3.31 -11.37 2.19
C ASP A 161 -2.52 -10.13 1.71
N ALA A 162 -1.34 -9.87 2.28
CA ALA A 162 -0.45 -8.76 1.93
C ALA A 162 0.07 -8.83 0.50
N ARG A 163 0.42 -10.03 0.02
CA ARG A 163 0.92 -10.21 -1.35
C ARG A 163 -0.19 -10.07 -2.39
N VAL A 164 -1.38 -10.60 -2.13
CA VAL A 164 -2.56 -10.39 -3.00
C VAL A 164 -2.88 -8.88 -3.07
N TRP A 165 -2.91 -8.22 -1.91
CA TRP A 165 -3.13 -6.77 -1.82
C TRP A 165 -2.13 -5.98 -2.67
N MET A 166 -0.82 -6.25 -2.52
CA MET A 166 0.22 -5.55 -3.27
C MET A 166 0.13 -5.79 -4.77
N ARG A 167 -0.12 -7.04 -5.21
CA ARG A 167 -0.26 -7.36 -6.65
C ARG A 167 -1.42 -6.60 -7.28
N LEU A 168 -2.60 -6.57 -6.65
CA LEU A 168 -3.74 -5.83 -7.17
C LEU A 168 -3.52 -4.32 -7.12
N HIS A 169 -2.86 -3.81 -6.08
CA HIS A 169 -2.55 -2.39 -5.95
C HIS A 169 -1.60 -1.91 -7.05
N PHE A 170 -0.56 -2.67 -7.33
CA PHE A 170 0.40 -2.35 -8.38
C PHE A 170 -0.13 -2.64 -9.80
N LEU A 171 -1.01 -3.64 -9.97
CA LEU A 171 -1.75 -3.82 -11.21
C LEU A 171 -2.63 -2.60 -11.50
N ALA A 172 -3.37 -2.09 -10.51
CA ALA A 172 -4.16 -0.88 -10.66
C ALA A 172 -3.30 0.33 -11.05
N MET A 173 -2.11 0.46 -10.45
CA MET A 173 -1.15 1.53 -10.79
C MET A 173 -0.75 1.48 -12.28
N ARG A 174 -0.50 0.29 -12.82
CA ARG A 174 -0.24 0.09 -14.26
C ARG A 174 -1.47 0.44 -15.10
N GLU A 175 -2.62 -0.11 -14.77
CA GLU A 175 -3.83 0.05 -15.60
C GLU A 175 -4.30 1.50 -15.70
N VAL A 176 -3.99 2.36 -14.72
CA VAL A 176 -4.30 3.80 -14.80
C VAL A 176 -3.20 4.64 -15.44
N GLY A 177 -2.08 4.04 -15.86
CA GLY A 177 -1.01 4.70 -16.59
C GLY A 177 0.02 5.44 -15.74
N ILE A 178 0.10 5.20 -14.42
CA ILE A 178 1.09 5.87 -13.55
C ILE A 178 2.51 5.49 -13.96
N VAL A 179 2.74 4.21 -14.29
CA VAL A 179 4.07 3.69 -14.61
C VAL A 179 4.62 4.35 -15.87
N GLU A 180 3.79 4.50 -16.90
CA GLU A 180 4.15 5.12 -18.17
C GLU A 180 4.33 6.64 -18.02
N LYS A 181 3.47 7.27 -17.22
CA LYS A 181 3.53 8.73 -17.00
C LYS A 181 4.72 9.15 -16.14
N SER A 182 5.07 8.40 -15.09
CA SER A 182 6.24 8.66 -14.27
C SER A 182 6.82 7.35 -13.69
N PRO A 183 7.80 6.74 -14.39
CA PRO A 183 8.52 5.58 -13.88
C PRO A 183 9.24 5.84 -12.55
N GLN A 184 9.72 7.08 -12.34
CA GLN A 184 10.42 7.50 -11.11
C GLN A 184 9.45 7.50 -9.93
N PHE A 185 8.23 8.04 -10.13
CA PHE A 185 7.19 7.97 -9.11
C PHE A 185 6.80 6.53 -8.83
N ALA A 186 6.61 5.70 -9.86
CA ALA A 186 6.25 4.29 -9.66
C ALA A 186 7.31 3.55 -8.83
N GLU A 187 8.60 3.72 -9.14
CA GLU A 187 9.70 3.08 -8.40
C GLU A 187 9.77 3.54 -6.94
N TYR A 188 9.65 4.85 -6.71
CA TYR A 188 9.56 5.43 -5.37
C TYR A 188 8.32 4.92 -4.61
N TYR A 189 7.17 4.85 -5.29
CA TYR A 189 5.90 4.48 -4.70
C TYR A 189 5.85 3.00 -4.31
N VAL A 190 6.49 2.11 -5.07
CA VAL A 190 6.64 0.69 -4.70
C VAL A 190 7.42 0.56 -3.40
N ARG A 191 8.50 1.33 -3.22
CA ARG A 191 9.24 1.40 -1.96
C ARG A 191 8.36 1.94 -0.83
N PHE A 192 7.66 3.04 -1.08
CA PHE A 192 6.74 3.66 -0.11
C PHE A 192 5.69 2.64 0.39
N ILE A 193 4.99 1.96 -0.51
CA ILE A 193 4.02 0.91 -0.14
C ILE A 193 4.71 -0.26 0.58
N GLY A 194 5.92 -0.64 0.15
CA GLY A 194 6.77 -1.60 0.83
C GLY A 194 7.03 -1.29 2.30
N HIS A 195 7.23 -0.01 2.64
CA HIS A 195 7.38 0.41 4.02
C HIS A 195 6.07 0.24 4.80
N PHE A 196 4.95 0.75 4.27
CA PHE A 196 3.67 0.76 5.00
C PHE A 196 3.03 -0.62 5.14
N VAL A 197 3.26 -1.55 4.20
CA VAL A 197 2.72 -2.92 4.32
C VAL A 197 3.32 -3.67 5.52
N LYS A 198 4.52 -3.28 5.98
CA LYS A 198 5.22 -3.86 7.14
C LYS A 198 4.38 -3.82 8.42
N VAL A 199 3.53 -2.80 8.58
CA VAL A 199 2.63 -2.63 9.72
C VAL A 199 1.66 -3.81 9.84
N TYR A 200 1.21 -4.34 8.70
CA TYR A 200 0.25 -5.42 8.64
C TYR A 200 0.93 -6.78 8.71
N GLU A 201 2.01 -6.96 7.93
CA GLU A 201 2.81 -8.16 7.97
C GLU A 201 4.29 -7.85 7.74
N GLY A 202 5.12 -8.12 8.76
CA GLY A 202 6.51 -7.66 8.80
C GLY A 202 7.42 -8.26 7.74
N ARG A 203 7.04 -9.41 7.16
CA ARG A 203 7.75 -10.10 6.07
C ARG A 203 7.27 -9.69 4.68
N ALA A 204 6.14 -8.99 4.56
CA ALA A 204 5.59 -8.57 3.29
C ALA A 204 6.52 -7.63 2.46
N PRO A 205 7.30 -6.71 3.05
CA PRO A 205 8.09 -5.74 2.29
C PRO A 205 8.92 -6.37 1.17
N MET A 206 9.69 -7.43 1.45
CA MET A 206 10.58 -8.06 0.46
C MET A 206 9.89 -8.53 -0.83
N PHE A 207 8.57 -8.70 -0.82
CA PHE A 207 7.79 -9.13 -1.98
C PHE A 207 7.21 -7.98 -2.82
N ALA A 208 7.36 -6.72 -2.43
CA ALA A 208 6.72 -5.63 -3.15
C ALA A 208 7.29 -5.44 -4.57
N ARG A 209 8.59 -5.65 -4.76
CA ARG A 209 9.22 -5.59 -6.10
C ARG A 209 8.68 -6.69 -7.01
N GLU A 210 8.59 -7.91 -6.49
CA GLU A 210 7.97 -9.04 -7.20
C GLU A 210 6.50 -8.75 -7.52
N ALA A 211 5.72 -8.26 -6.55
CA ALA A 211 4.33 -7.91 -6.78
C ALA A 211 4.15 -6.82 -7.85
N PHE A 212 5.08 -5.86 -7.92
CA PHE A 212 5.08 -4.82 -8.95
C PHE A 212 5.41 -5.38 -10.34
N ARG A 213 6.40 -6.27 -10.44
CA ARG A 213 6.76 -6.95 -11.71
C ARG A 213 5.67 -7.91 -12.17
N TRP A 214 4.97 -8.58 -11.26
CA TRP A 214 3.95 -9.57 -11.58
C TRP A 214 2.88 -9.01 -12.55
N GLY A 215 2.38 -7.80 -12.28
CA GLY A 215 1.36 -7.14 -13.11
C GLY A 215 1.87 -6.57 -14.44
N ALA A 216 3.18 -6.66 -14.72
CA ALA A 216 3.76 -6.29 -16.01
C ALA A 216 3.63 -7.40 -17.06
N ASP A 217 3.44 -8.64 -16.61
CA ASP A 217 3.29 -9.81 -17.46
C ASP A 217 1.80 -10.06 -17.75
N GLU A 218 1.41 -9.92 -19.01
CA GLU A 218 0.03 -10.13 -19.44
C GLU A 218 -0.45 -11.56 -19.21
N GLU A 219 0.43 -12.56 -19.29
CA GLU A 219 0.06 -13.96 -19.08
C GLU A 219 -0.28 -14.22 -17.61
N ASN A 220 0.43 -13.56 -16.68
CA ASN A 220 0.08 -13.58 -15.26
C ASN A 220 -1.32 -13.00 -15.01
N VAL A 221 -1.63 -11.85 -15.61
CA VAL A 221 -2.95 -11.21 -15.46
C VAL A 221 -4.05 -12.06 -16.09
N LYS A 222 -3.82 -12.63 -17.28
CA LYS A 222 -4.76 -13.57 -17.93
C LYS A 222 -4.98 -14.80 -17.08
N ALA A 223 -3.94 -15.40 -16.52
CA ALA A 223 -4.04 -16.56 -15.64
C ALA A 223 -4.83 -16.24 -14.37
N TYR A 224 -4.58 -15.10 -13.73
CA TYR A 224 -5.35 -14.63 -12.58
C TYR A 224 -6.84 -14.50 -12.91
N VAL A 225 -7.18 -13.83 -14.03
CA VAL A 225 -8.57 -13.70 -14.47
C VAL A 225 -9.19 -15.06 -14.80
N GLY A 226 -8.47 -15.92 -15.52
CA GLY A 226 -8.90 -17.28 -15.89
C GLY A 226 -9.12 -18.20 -14.69
N ASN A 227 -8.38 -17.99 -13.60
CA ASN A 227 -8.53 -18.68 -12.32
C ASN A 227 -9.66 -18.13 -11.44
N GLY A 228 -10.57 -17.32 -12.02
CA GLY A 228 -11.66 -16.71 -11.26
C GLY A 228 -11.20 -15.61 -10.31
N ARG A 229 -10.11 -14.90 -10.65
CA ARG A 229 -9.50 -13.83 -9.85
C ARG A 229 -8.99 -14.33 -8.49
N ILE A 230 -8.28 -15.45 -8.50
CA ILE A 230 -7.67 -16.06 -7.33
C ILE A 230 -6.19 -16.34 -7.60
N PHE A 231 -5.32 -15.92 -6.69
CA PHE A 231 -3.87 -16.19 -6.72
C PHE A 231 -3.56 -17.54 -6.06
N ASN A 232 -3.80 -18.64 -6.80
CA ASN A 232 -3.60 -20.02 -6.33
C ASN A 232 -2.16 -20.32 -5.90
N GLU A 233 -1.20 -19.58 -6.41
CA GLU A 233 0.22 -19.66 -6.09
C GLU A 233 0.61 -18.89 -4.82
N ILE A 234 -0.25 -18.01 -4.31
CA ILE A 234 -0.02 -17.23 -3.08
C ILE A 234 -0.83 -17.78 -1.91
N ILE A 235 -2.12 -18.01 -2.11
CA ILE A 235 -3.06 -18.25 -1.00
C ILE A 235 -2.78 -19.58 -0.30
N ASP A 236 -2.79 -19.55 1.04
CA ASP A 236 -2.54 -20.69 1.93
C ASP A 236 -1.21 -21.44 1.63
N LYS A 237 -0.19 -20.72 1.10
CA LYS A 237 1.15 -21.28 0.86
C LYS A 237 2.11 -21.06 2.04
N PRO A 238 3.08 -21.96 2.25
CA PRO A 238 4.11 -21.75 3.25
C PRO A 238 5.09 -20.66 2.80
N PHE A 239 5.78 -20.04 3.77
CA PHE A 239 6.77 -19.00 3.53
C PHE A 239 7.88 -19.40 2.53
N THR A 240 8.31 -20.66 2.55
CA THR A 240 9.32 -21.18 1.62
C THR A 240 8.86 -21.13 0.16
N SER A 241 7.57 -21.37 -0.12
CA SER A 241 7.00 -21.22 -1.45
C SER A 241 7.00 -19.76 -1.90
N HIS A 242 6.73 -18.83 -0.98
CA HIS A 242 6.79 -17.39 -1.26
C HIS A 242 8.20 -16.93 -1.61
N LEU A 243 9.22 -17.39 -0.87
CA LEU A 243 10.63 -17.07 -1.11
C LEU A 243 11.12 -17.62 -2.46
N ALA A 244 10.68 -18.82 -2.84
CA ALA A 244 11.06 -19.41 -4.13
C ALA A 244 10.58 -18.62 -5.36
N MET A 245 9.70 -17.63 -5.18
CA MET A 245 9.26 -16.72 -6.24
C MET A 245 10.16 -15.49 -6.39
N LEU A 246 11.08 -15.26 -5.44
CA LEU A 246 12.02 -14.16 -5.50
C LEU A 246 13.31 -14.61 -6.19
N PRO A 247 13.95 -13.72 -6.97
CA PRO A 247 15.36 -13.86 -7.28
C PRO A 247 16.19 -13.96 -5.98
N THR A 248 17.29 -14.70 -6.01
CA THR A 248 18.14 -14.97 -4.82
C THR A 248 18.59 -13.66 -4.16
N GLU A 249 19.03 -12.71 -4.97
CA GLU A 249 19.49 -11.39 -4.51
C GLU A 249 18.39 -10.59 -3.80
N GLU A 250 17.12 -10.78 -4.18
CA GLU A 250 15.99 -10.14 -3.50
C GLU A 250 15.60 -10.86 -2.21
N ALA A 251 15.73 -12.19 -2.19
CA ALA A 251 15.44 -12.98 -1.00
C ALA A 251 16.42 -12.69 0.15
N GLU A 252 17.65 -12.28 -0.18
CA GLU A 252 18.73 -11.99 0.77
C GLU A 252 18.87 -10.49 1.11
N ASP A 253 18.11 -9.63 0.45
CA ASP A 253 18.16 -8.18 0.60
C ASP A 253 17.44 -7.70 1.87
N VAL A 254 18.25 -7.33 2.86
CA VAL A 254 17.78 -6.87 4.18
C VAL A 254 17.65 -5.34 4.30
N ILE A 255 18.05 -4.59 3.28
CA ILE A 255 18.10 -3.12 3.33
C ILE A 255 16.86 -2.51 2.69
N TRP A 256 16.31 -3.14 1.66
CA TRP A 256 15.13 -2.62 1.00
C TRP A 256 13.92 -2.53 1.95
N PRO A 257 13.05 -1.50 1.83
CA PRO A 257 13.01 -0.43 0.82
C PRO A 257 13.88 0.81 1.09
N TYR A 258 14.83 0.75 2.03
CA TYR A 258 15.48 1.92 2.63
C TYR A 258 16.89 2.20 2.10
N TYR A 259 17.17 1.95 0.82
CA TYR A 259 18.48 2.33 0.27
C TYR A 259 18.71 3.84 0.37
N ASP A 260 19.86 4.21 0.92
CA ASP A 260 20.24 5.61 1.14
C ASP A 260 20.68 6.27 -0.16
N THR A 261 21.34 5.53 -1.06
CA THR A 261 21.84 6.05 -2.34
C THR A 261 21.38 5.24 -3.55
N HIS A 262 21.40 5.89 -4.72
CA HIS A 262 21.16 5.21 -6.00
C HIS A 262 22.23 4.14 -6.27
N LYS A 263 23.45 4.34 -5.75
CA LYS A 263 24.54 3.39 -5.88
C LYS A 263 24.24 2.11 -5.08
N ASP A 264 23.72 2.21 -3.87
CA ASP A 264 23.33 1.05 -3.05
C ASP A 264 22.27 0.21 -3.76
N LEU A 265 21.33 0.89 -4.41
CA LEU A 265 20.32 0.25 -5.25
C LEU A 265 20.94 -0.41 -6.49
N ILE A 266 21.84 0.27 -7.21
CA ILE A 266 22.50 -0.31 -8.39
C ILE A 266 23.37 -1.50 -8.00
N GLU A 267 24.09 -1.44 -6.88
CA GLU A 267 24.88 -2.55 -6.35
C GLU A 267 23.99 -3.73 -5.96
N ALA A 268 22.83 -3.47 -5.33
CA ALA A 268 21.80 -4.49 -5.11
C ALA A 268 21.21 -5.04 -6.42
N ARG A 269 21.05 -4.21 -7.46
CA ARG A 269 20.55 -4.60 -8.80
C ARG A 269 21.61 -5.29 -9.68
N GLY A 270 22.90 -5.08 -9.40
CA GLY A 270 24.05 -5.60 -10.17
C GLY A 270 24.17 -7.13 -10.15
N ALA A 271 23.35 -7.80 -9.33
CA ALA A 271 23.15 -9.24 -9.31
C ALA A 271 22.09 -9.76 -10.31
N GLY A 272 21.36 -8.87 -11.00
CA GLY A 272 20.64 -9.19 -12.24
C GLY A 272 19.11 -9.16 -12.23
N ALA A 273 18.50 -7.98 -12.39
CA ALA A 273 17.17 -7.87 -13.05
C ALA A 273 16.88 -6.42 -13.48
N GLY A 274 16.46 -6.24 -14.74
CA GLY A 274 15.86 -5.01 -15.25
C GLY A 274 14.40 -4.86 -14.81
N TRP A 275 13.91 -3.61 -14.83
CA TRP A 275 12.51 -3.25 -14.53
C TRP A 275 11.56 -3.56 -15.68
#